data_AF-A0A517W7R7-F1
#
_entry.id   AF-A0A517W7R7-F1
#
_cell.length_a   1.000
_cell.length_b   1.000
_cell.length_c   1.000
_cell.angle_alpha   90.00
_cell.angle_beta   90.00
_cell.angle_gamma   90.00
#
_symmetry.space_group_name_H-M   'P 1'
#
loop_
_entity.id
_entity.type
_entity.pdbx_description
1 polymer ?
#
loop_
_entity_poly.entity_id
_entity_poly.type
_entity_poly.pdbx_seq_one_letter_code
_entity_poly.pdbx_strand_id
1 'polypeptide(L)'
;MSDDPFAELERNNREFERQIADVPEEVITGLVDAGGAGGAGDTSGDWNLLLTLAAWKNSSGELSRESMRVKLPVTETLLNQLMNQIDPDSIIQVQARVAPHPNGFLQAIASEIISTNGTDAELSQVAEELQEPMVVDDPQFGPLTLDRAVDWYSGTVIWDGAQVQLNVSWENSDDIQQALEVARKLWENEAEWAARVDNFAVSKLLELKNDSWLDENEPQVTPDEFKARMTLEAITVYDDGDFDFWHSDGDLFWGHAIQITGNLTEGLQYADIPG
;
A
#
# COMPACT_ATOMS: atom_id res chain seq x y z
N MET A 1 20.71 21.64 -5.34
CA MET A 1 19.42 21.93 -4.67
C MET A 1 18.62 20.68 -4.92
N SER A 2 18.43 19.83 -3.92
CA SER A 2 17.56 18.67 -4.05
C SER A 2 16.14 19.20 -4.01
N ASP A 3 15.41 19.04 -5.10
CA ASP A 3 13.96 19.14 -5.06
C ASP A 3 13.49 17.92 -4.27
N ASP A 4 13.23 18.13 -2.98
CA ASP A 4 12.62 17.12 -2.12
C ASP A 4 11.13 17.05 -2.51
N PRO A 5 10.69 15.98 -3.19
CA PRO A 5 9.31 15.86 -3.67
C PRO A 5 8.31 15.87 -2.51
N PHE A 6 8.71 15.45 -1.31
CA PHE A 6 7.87 15.50 -0.11
C PHE A 6 7.67 16.94 0.37
N ALA A 7 8.68 17.81 0.24
CA ALA A 7 8.58 19.22 0.60
C ALA A 7 7.64 20.01 -0.33
N GLU A 8 7.53 19.62 -1.60
CA GLU A 8 6.54 20.19 -2.53
C GLU A 8 5.13 19.71 -2.19
N LEU A 9 4.94 18.42 -1.93
CA LEU A 9 3.67 17.84 -1.51
C LEU A 9 3.13 18.48 -0.22
N GLU A 10 3.97 18.63 0.81
CA GLU A 10 3.59 19.30 2.06
C GLU A 10 3.18 20.77 1.86
N ARG A 11 3.84 21.45 0.92
CA ARG A 11 3.53 22.85 0.62
C ARG A 11 2.16 22.96 -0.05
N ASN A 12 1.90 22.09 -1.02
CA ASN A 12 0.64 22.02 -1.73
C ASN A 12 -0.52 21.65 -0.78
N ASN A 13 -0.31 20.69 0.12
CA ASN A 13 -1.30 20.32 1.13
C ASN A 13 -1.64 21.48 2.06
N ARG A 14 -0.62 22.21 2.56
CA ARG A 14 -0.83 23.41 3.40
C ARG A 14 -1.52 24.55 2.68
N GLU A 15 -1.26 24.71 1.38
CA GLU A 15 -1.96 25.71 0.58
C GLU A 15 -3.43 25.33 0.38
N PHE A 16 -3.70 24.06 0.06
CA PHE A 16 -5.05 23.54 -0.06
C PHE A 16 -5.85 23.70 1.25
N GLU A 17 -5.27 23.37 2.40
CA GLU A 17 -5.89 23.56 3.72
C GLU A 17 -6.33 25.01 3.96
N ARG A 18 -5.52 25.99 3.52
CA ARG A 18 -5.88 27.40 3.63
C ARG A 18 -7.03 27.78 2.70
N GLN A 19 -7.00 27.27 1.47
CA GLN A 19 -8.04 27.57 0.49
C GLN A 19 -9.37 26.94 0.87
N ILE A 20 -9.36 25.69 1.33
CA ILE A 20 -10.57 24.96 1.68
C ILE A 20 -11.20 25.49 2.98
N ALA A 21 -10.45 26.15 3.87
CA ALA A 21 -10.99 26.67 5.14
C ALA A 21 -12.20 27.62 4.97
N ASP A 22 -12.25 28.37 3.87
CA ASP A 22 -13.33 29.30 3.55
C ASP A 22 -14.52 28.64 2.82
N VAL A 23 -14.39 27.36 2.45
CA VAL A 23 -15.46 26.59 1.81
C VAL A 23 -16.52 26.22 2.86
N PRO A 24 -17.83 26.41 2.57
CA PRO A 24 -18.88 25.97 3.46
C PRO A 24 -18.81 24.46 3.72
N GLU A 25 -19.07 24.05 4.96
CA GLU A 25 -19.20 22.63 5.27
C GLU A 25 -20.53 22.09 4.74
N GLU A 26 -20.51 20.85 4.29
CA GLU A 26 -21.69 20.08 3.95
C GLU A 26 -21.62 18.66 4.53
N VAL A 27 -22.77 17.98 4.59
CA VAL A 27 -22.82 16.58 5.01
C VAL A 27 -22.56 15.70 3.79
N ILE A 28 -21.52 14.87 3.89
CA ILE A 28 -21.19 13.86 2.91
C ILE A 28 -21.57 12.49 3.47
N THR A 29 -22.22 11.66 2.65
CA THR A 29 -22.41 10.24 2.95
C THR A 29 -21.49 9.45 2.02
N GLY A 30 -20.58 8.65 2.57
CA GLY A 30 -19.52 8.00 1.80
C GLY A 30 -19.42 6.51 2.08
N LEU A 31 -19.10 5.73 1.04
CA LEU A 31 -18.67 4.34 1.16
C LEU A 31 -17.17 4.32 1.39
N VAL A 32 -16.72 3.81 2.53
CA VAL A 32 -15.29 3.60 2.82
C VAL A 32 -14.75 2.52 1.90
N ASP A 33 -13.56 2.72 1.35
CA ASP A 33 -12.93 1.73 0.47
C ASP A 33 -12.44 0.49 1.22
N ALA A 34 -11.86 -0.45 0.47
CA ALA A 34 -11.34 -1.71 1.01
C ALA A 34 -10.14 -1.52 1.95
N GLY A 35 -9.43 -0.37 1.86
CA GLY A 35 -8.31 -0.03 2.73
C GLY A 35 -8.74 0.42 4.13
N GLY A 36 -10.00 0.85 4.29
CA GLY A 36 -10.56 1.22 5.58
C GLY A 36 -10.01 2.53 6.14
N ALA A 37 -9.94 2.60 7.47
CA ALA A 37 -9.49 3.78 8.20
C ALA A 37 -7.99 3.73 8.52
N GLY A 38 -7.24 4.76 8.10
CA GLY A 38 -5.82 4.92 8.36
C GLY A 38 -5.50 6.12 9.25
N GLY A 39 -4.28 6.14 9.81
CA GLY A 39 -3.80 7.22 10.67
C GLY A 39 -2.45 7.76 10.25
N ALA A 40 -2.29 9.08 10.28
CA ALA A 40 -1.01 9.75 10.04
C ALA A 40 -0.76 10.83 11.11
N GLY A 41 0.36 10.70 11.81
CA GLY A 41 0.88 11.72 12.71
C GLY A 41 1.76 12.72 11.96
N ASP A 42 1.77 13.97 12.40
CA ASP A 42 2.72 14.97 11.91
C ASP A 42 3.86 15.23 12.91
N THR A 43 4.87 15.97 12.47
CA THR A 43 6.05 16.30 13.30
C THR A 43 5.73 17.19 14.52
N SER A 44 4.53 17.78 14.58
CA SER A 44 4.05 18.56 15.72
C SER A 44 3.41 17.69 16.81
N GLY A 45 3.15 16.42 16.51
CA GLY A 45 2.42 15.50 17.39
C GLY A 45 0.90 15.58 17.23
N ASP A 46 0.41 16.27 16.19
CA ASP A 46 -1.00 16.25 15.82
C ASP A 46 -1.28 15.00 14.97
N TRP A 47 -2.48 14.45 15.11
CA TRP A 47 -2.89 13.23 14.43
C TRP A 47 -4.01 13.50 13.43
N ASN A 48 -4.02 12.75 12.34
CA ASN A 48 -5.06 12.81 11.34
C ASN A 48 -5.59 11.40 11.09
N LEU A 49 -6.92 11.27 11.09
CA LEU A 49 -7.60 10.15 10.47
C LEU A 49 -7.63 10.41 8.95
N LEU A 50 -7.28 9.39 8.18
CA LEU A 50 -7.32 9.38 6.73
C LEU A 50 -8.31 8.30 6.28
N LEU A 51 -9.19 8.69 5.38
CA LEU A 51 -10.19 7.82 4.76
C LEU A 51 -10.14 8.02 3.25
N THR A 52 -10.29 6.94 2.51
CA THR A 52 -10.65 7.01 1.10
C THR A 52 -12.09 6.53 0.96
N LEU A 53 -12.92 7.36 0.34
CA LEU A 53 -14.28 6.98 -0.02
C LEU A 53 -14.26 6.46 -1.45
N ALA A 54 -14.68 5.22 -1.68
CA ALA A 54 -14.78 4.63 -3.01
C ALA A 54 -15.93 5.24 -3.84
N ALA A 55 -16.99 5.71 -3.16
CA ALA A 55 -18.09 6.47 -3.73
C ALA A 55 -18.72 7.34 -2.63
N TRP A 56 -19.37 8.43 -3.01
CA TRP A 56 -19.93 9.37 -2.04
C TRP A 56 -21.09 10.18 -2.60
N LYS A 57 -21.92 10.71 -1.70
CA LYS A 57 -23.06 11.58 -2.00
C LYS A 57 -22.88 12.91 -1.31
N ASN A 58 -23.04 13.99 -2.07
CA ASN A 58 -23.06 15.34 -1.52
C ASN A 58 -24.39 15.62 -0.78
N SER A 59 -24.50 16.80 -0.19
CA SER A 59 -25.71 17.21 0.55
C SER A 59 -26.99 17.29 -0.31
N SER A 60 -26.86 17.36 -1.63
CA SER A 60 -28.00 17.31 -2.57
C SER A 60 -28.47 15.87 -2.86
N GLY A 61 -27.69 14.87 -2.45
CA GLY A 61 -27.94 13.46 -2.70
C GLY A 61 -27.44 12.96 -4.05
N GLU A 62 -26.66 13.76 -4.79
CA GLU A 62 -26.04 13.35 -6.04
C GLU A 62 -24.88 12.38 -5.76
N LEU A 63 -24.94 11.19 -6.38
CA LEU A 63 -23.92 10.16 -6.26
C LEU A 63 -22.72 10.46 -7.19
N SER A 64 -21.54 10.51 -6.59
CA SER A 64 -20.26 10.40 -7.27
C SER A 64 -19.67 9.00 -7.05
N ARG A 65 -19.17 8.42 -8.14
CA ARG A 65 -18.41 7.15 -8.14
C ARG A 65 -16.90 7.39 -8.25
N GLU A 66 -16.47 8.65 -8.19
CA GLU A 66 -15.05 8.99 -8.11
C GLU A 66 -14.58 8.88 -6.67
N SER A 67 -13.34 8.40 -6.49
CA SER A 67 -12.76 8.29 -5.17
C SER A 67 -12.51 9.66 -4.53
N MET A 68 -12.71 9.73 -3.22
CA MET A 68 -12.48 10.93 -2.43
C MET A 68 -11.63 10.63 -1.21
N ARG A 69 -10.44 11.25 -1.11
CA ARG A 69 -9.67 11.26 0.14
C ARG A 69 -10.17 12.32 1.09
N VAL A 70 -10.49 11.88 2.30
CA VAL A 70 -10.97 12.69 3.42
C VAL A 70 -9.94 12.66 4.54
N LYS A 71 -9.62 13.85 5.06
CA LYS A 71 -8.79 14.00 6.25
C LYS A 71 -9.63 14.55 7.41
N LEU A 72 -9.44 14.01 8.60
CA LEU A 72 -10.01 14.53 9.83
C LEU A 72 -8.89 14.71 10.89
N PRO A 73 -8.57 15.95 11.28
CA PRO A 73 -7.68 16.20 12.41
C PRO A 73 -8.31 15.68 13.71
N VAL A 74 -7.57 14.85 14.45
CA VAL A 74 -8.03 14.17 15.66
C VAL A 74 -6.92 14.10 16.72
N THR A 75 -7.29 13.76 17.95
CA THR A 75 -6.31 13.30 18.95
C THR A 75 -5.94 11.84 18.68
N GLU A 76 -4.76 11.40 19.13
CA GLU A 76 -4.33 10.00 19.03
C GLU A 76 -5.34 9.02 19.63
N THR A 77 -5.94 9.36 20.78
CA THR A 77 -6.95 8.51 21.42
C THR A 77 -8.19 8.37 20.54
N LEU A 78 -8.66 9.47 19.93
CA LEU A 78 -9.82 9.43 19.04
C LEU A 78 -9.50 8.73 17.72
N LEU A 79 -8.29 8.89 17.19
CA LEU A 79 -7.81 8.17 16.01
C LEU A 79 -7.95 6.65 16.22
N ASN A 80 -7.36 6.14 17.31
CA ASN A 80 -7.42 4.72 17.65
C ASN A 80 -8.86 4.22 17.84
N GLN A 81 -9.75 5.06 18.37
CA GLN A 81 -11.17 4.69 18.50
C GLN A 81 -11.86 4.60 17.14
N LEU A 82 -11.67 5.59 16.27
CA LEU A 82 -12.31 5.65 14.95
C LEU A 82 -11.79 4.56 14.01
N MET A 83 -10.48 4.27 14.02
CA MET A 83 -9.90 3.18 13.24
C MET A 83 -10.47 1.80 13.61
N ASN A 84 -10.92 1.61 14.85
CA ASN A 84 -11.58 0.37 15.28
C ASN A 84 -13.09 0.36 15.02
N GLN A 85 -13.70 1.49 14.64
CA GLN A 85 -15.15 1.62 14.46
C GLN A 85 -15.57 1.74 13.00
N ILE A 86 -14.65 2.13 12.12
CA ILE A 86 -14.88 2.34 10.70
C ILE A 86 -14.32 1.12 9.97
N ASP A 87 -15.22 0.22 9.61
CA ASP A 87 -14.88 -0.97 8.83
C ASP A 87 -14.71 -0.62 7.34
N PRO A 88 -13.88 -1.35 6.58
CA PRO A 88 -13.92 -1.34 5.13
C PRO A 88 -15.35 -1.58 4.60
N ASP A 89 -15.68 -0.98 3.46
CA ASP A 89 -17.00 -1.07 2.81
C ASP A 89 -18.18 -0.55 3.67
N SER A 90 -17.91 0.06 4.82
CA SER A 90 -18.94 0.70 5.64
C SER A 90 -19.38 2.02 5.04
N ILE A 91 -20.65 2.37 5.26
CA ILE A 91 -21.18 3.67 4.87
C ILE A 91 -21.07 4.61 6.07
N ILE A 92 -20.36 5.72 5.89
CA ILE A 92 -20.16 6.74 6.92
C ILE A 92 -20.84 8.05 6.52
N GLN A 93 -21.09 8.89 7.52
CA GLN A 93 -21.51 10.27 7.31
C GLN A 93 -20.53 11.20 8.00
N VAL A 94 -20.09 12.22 7.29
CA VAL A 94 -19.12 13.20 7.79
C VAL A 94 -19.60 14.61 7.49
N GLN A 95 -19.32 15.52 8.41
CA GLN A 95 -19.42 16.95 8.14
C GLN A 95 -18.06 17.38 7.57
N ALA A 96 -18.03 17.86 6.32
CA ALA A 96 -16.77 18.16 5.65
C ALA A 96 -16.85 19.38 4.74
N ARG A 97 -15.71 20.02 4.53
CA ARG A 97 -15.50 20.95 3.42
C ARG A 97 -14.95 20.15 2.25
N VAL A 98 -15.52 20.33 1.06
CA VAL A 98 -15.13 19.62 -0.16
C VAL A 98 -14.66 20.62 -1.20
N ALA A 99 -13.48 20.41 -1.75
CA ALA A 99 -12.95 21.23 -2.84
C ALA A 99 -12.09 20.38 -3.78
N PRO A 100 -12.09 20.66 -5.10
CA PRO A 100 -11.19 19.98 -6.02
C PRO A 100 -9.75 20.31 -5.64
N HIS A 101 -8.94 19.26 -5.41
CA HIS A 101 -7.51 19.44 -5.16
C HIS A 101 -6.77 19.72 -6.47
N PRO A 102 -5.86 20.72 -6.54
CA PRO A 102 -5.08 21.00 -7.75
C PRO A 102 -4.30 19.79 -8.30
N ASN A 103 -3.89 18.88 -7.40
CA ASN A 103 -3.08 17.69 -7.71
C ASN A 103 -3.79 16.35 -7.40
N GLY A 104 -5.11 16.35 -7.13
CA GLY A 104 -5.91 15.12 -6.96
C GLY A 104 -5.82 14.35 -5.62
N PHE A 105 -4.89 14.67 -4.71
CA PHE A 105 -4.62 13.80 -3.55
C PHE A 105 -5.53 13.98 -2.31
N LEU A 106 -5.95 15.19 -1.94
CA LEU A 106 -6.80 15.43 -0.77
C LEU A 106 -8.01 16.27 -1.17
N GLN A 107 -9.21 15.71 -1.18
CA GLN A 107 -10.39 16.39 -1.74
C GLN A 107 -11.36 16.91 -0.65
N ALA A 108 -11.24 16.43 0.60
CA ALA A 108 -12.09 16.88 1.69
C ALA A 108 -11.37 16.98 3.05
N ILE A 109 -11.75 17.98 3.84
CA ILE A 109 -11.37 18.09 5.25
C ILE A 109 -12.63 18.03 6.09
N ALA A 110 -12.78 16.94 6.85
CA ALA A 110 -13.87 16.73 7.78
C ALA A 110 -13.63 17.49 9.08
N SER A 111 -14.70 17.96 9.69
CA SER A 111 -14.74 18.52 11.04
C SER A 111 -15.29 17.52 12.06
N GLU A 112 -16.13 16.58 11.62
CA GLU A 112 -16.83 15.61 12.47
C GLU A 112 -17.23 14.34 11.69
N ILE A 113 -17.16 13.18 12.36
CA ILE A 113 -17.84 11.95 11.93
C ILE A 113 -19.24 11.93 12.57
N ILE A 114 -20.28 12.01 11.75
CA ILE A 114 -21.68 12.00 12.19
C ILE A 114 -22.15 10.57 12.47
N SER A 115 -21.74 9.62 11.63
CA SER A 115 -22.08 8.20 11.78
C SER A 115 -21.02 7.33 11.12
N THR A 116 -20.73 6.18 11.72
CA THR A 116 -19.85 5.13 11.15
C THR A 116 -20.63 3.92 10.62
N ASN A 117 -21.96 3.92 10.76
CA ASN A 117 -22.83 2.79 10.42
C ASN A 117 -24.11 3.28 9.73
N GLY A 118 -23.92 4.09 8.68
CA GLY A 118 -25.00 4.59 7.84
C GLY A 118 -25.60 3.51 6.93
N THR A 119 -26.72 3.86 6.29
CA THR A 119 -27.33 3.03 5.24
C THR A 119 -27.73 3.94 4.09
N ASP A 120 -27.32 3.62 2.86
CA ASP A 120 -27.75 4.29 1.64
C ASP A 120 -27.81 3.25 0.51
N ALA A 121 -28.95 3.14 -0.18
CA ALA A 121 -29.19 2.07 -1.13
C ALA A 121 -28.28 2.13 -2.37
N GLU A 122 -27.91 3.34 -2.83
CA GLU A 122 -27.05 3.49 -4.00
C GLU A 122 -25.59 3.19 -3.65
N LEU A 123 -25.13 3.63 -2.47
CA LEU A 123 -23.80 3.29 -1.98
C LEU A 123 -23.67 1.81 -1.63
N SER A 124 -24.72 1.18 -1.08
CA SER A 124 -24.73 -0.27 -0.87
C SER A 124 -24.64 -1.04 -2.18
N GLN A 125 -25.29 -0.56 -3.25
CA GLN A 125 -25.13 -1.18 -4.57
C GLN A 125 -23.70 -1.03 -5.09
N VAL A 126 -23.06 0.13 -4.90
CA VAL A 126 -21.65 0.31 -5.28
C VAL A 126 -20.75 -0.62 -4.48
N ALA A 127 -21.00 -0.81 -3.18
CA ALA A 127 -20.26 -1.77 -2.36
C ALA A 127 -20.40 -3.20 -2.90
N GLU A 128 -21.63 -3.65 -3.22
CA GLU A 128 -21.86 -4.98 -3.82
C GLU A 128 -21.10 -5.15 -5.15
N GLU A 129 -21.10 -4.13 -6.01
CA GLU A 129 -20.35 -4.14 -7.28
C GLU A 129 -18.82 -4.23 -7.05
N LEU A 130 -18.28 -3.53 -6.03
CA LEU A 130 -16.86 -3.54 -5.72
C LEU A 130 -16.37 -4.85 -5.08
N GLN A 131 -17.27 -5.57 -4.40
CA GLN A 131 -17.02 -6.89 -3.81
C GLN A 131 -16.96 -8.01 -4.85
N GLU A 132 -17.40 -7.78 -6.09
CA GLU A 132 -17.23 -8.76 -7.16
C GLU A 132 -15.72 -8.99 -7.43
N PRO A 133 -15.20 -10.22 -7.26
CA PRO A 133 -13.79 -10.48 -7.46
C PRO A 133 -13.39 -10.21 -8.91
N MET A 134 -12.44 -9.31 -9.11
CA MET A 134 -11.80 -9.11 -10.41
C MET A 134 -10.65 -10.10 -10.54
N VAL A 135 -10.76 -10.99 -11.52
CA VAL A 135 -9.76 -12.02 -11.80
C VAL A 135 -9.23 -11.85 -13.23
N VAL A 136 -7.91 -11.84 -13.37
CA VAL A 136 -7.20 -11.91 -14.65
C VAL A 136 -6.56 -13.28 -14.78
N ASP A 137 -6.88 -14.01 -15.85
CA ASP A 137 -6.25 -15.30 -16.14
C ASP A 137 -5.08 -15.08 -17.11
N ASP A 138 -3.86 -15.07 -16.59
CA ASP A 138 -2.63 -14.91 -17.39
C ASP A 138 -2.12 -16.28 -17.88
N PRO A 139 -1.72 -16.43 -19.16
CA PRO A 139 -1.26 -17.72 -19.69
C PRO A 139 -0.02 -18.30 -19.02
N GLN A 140 0.83 -17.48 -18.38
CA GLN A 140 2.05 -17.92 -17.70
C GLN A 140 1.86 -17.98 -16.18
N PHE A 141 1.17 -17.00 -15.60
CA PHE A 141 1.04 -16.87 -14.14
C PHE A 141 -0.28 -17.42 -13.58
N GLY A 142 -1.21 -17.83 -14.46
CA GLY A 142 -2.52 -18.34 -14.08
C GLY A 142 -3.45 -17.25 -13.55
N PRO A 143 -4.43 -17.61 -12.69
CA PRO A 143 -5.40 -16.65 -12.18
C PRO A 143 -4.77 -15.71 -11.14
N LEU A 144 -4.89 -14.41 -11.38
CA LEU A 144 -4.53 -13.34 -10.47
C LEU A 144 -5.81 -12.62 -10.03
N THR A 145 -6.00 -12.45 -8.72
CA THR A 145 -7.19 -11.80 -8.15
C THR A 145 -6.81 -10.44 -7.58
N LEU A 146 -7.59 -9.41 -7.88
CA LEU A 146 -7.38 -8.07 -7.33
C LEU A 146 -7.71 -8.03 -5.84
N ASP A 147 -6.74 -7.60 -5.04
CA ASP A 147 -6.94 -7.10 -3.68
C ASP A 147 -7.01 -5.57 -3.74
N ARG A 148 -8.21 -5.03 -3.52
CA ARG A 148 -8.48 -3.59 -3.55
C ARG A 148 -7.96 -2.84 -2.33
N ALA A 149 -7.58 -3.54 -1.26
CA ALA A 149 -7.03 -2.87 -0.09
C ALA A 149 -5.60 -2.40 -0.32
N VAL A 150 -4.88 -3.05 -1.24
CA VAL A 150 -3.48 -2.76 -1.61
C VAL A 150 -3.30 -2.48 -3.10
N ASP A 151 -4.39 -2.42 -3.86
CA ASP A 151 -4.41 -2.24 -5.31
C ASP A 151 -3.45 -3.17 -6.08
N TRP A 152 -3.38 -4.44 -5.70
CA TRP A 152 -2.53 -5.44 -6.37
C TRP A 152 -3.35 -6.62 -6.88
N TYR A 153 -3.01 -7.11 -8.07
CA TYR A 153 -3.42 -8.45 -8.50
C TYR A 153 -2.45 -9.48 -7.95
N SER A 154 -2.98 -10.46 -7.22
CA SER A 154 -2.17 -11.49 -6.58
C SER A 154 -2.54 -12.90 -7.03
N GLY A 155 -1.52 -13.75 -7.18
CA GLY A 155 -1.71 -15.16 -7.47
C GLY A 155 -0.54 -16.00 -6.99
N THR A 156 -0.75 -17.32 -6.99
CA THR A 156 0.28 -18.29 -6.63
C THR A 156 0.98 -18.80 -7.88
N VAL A 157 2.30 -18.68 -7.91
CA VAL A 157 3.15 -19.06 -9.04
C VAL A 157 4.31 -19.94 -8.57
N ILE A 158 5.04 -20.53 -9.51
CA ILE A 158 6.29 -21.24 -9.22
C ILE A 158 7.46 -20.33 -9.55
N TRP A 159 8.36 -20.15 -8.58
CA TRP A 159 9.65 -19.47 -8.72
C TRP A 159 10.79 -20.39 -8.24
N ASP A 160 11.74 -20.70 -9.12
CA ASP A 160 12.87 -21.62 -8.96
C ASP A 160 12.47 -22.96 -8.31
N GLY A 161 11.32 -23.49 -8.74
CA GLY A 161 10.76 -24.74 -8.23
C GLY A 161 10.03 -24.63 -6.87
N ALA A 162 9.98 -23.46 -6.26
CA ALA A 162 9.23 -23.17 -5.05
C ALA A 162 7.91 -22.44 -5.37
N GLN A 163 6.90 -22.63 -4.53
CA GLN A 163 5.64 -21.90 -4.65
C GLN A 163 5.77 -20.54 -3.96
N VAL A 164 5.49 -19.45 -4.69
CA VAL A 164 5.57 -18.07 -4.20
C VAL A 164 4.33 -17.28 -4.60
N GLN A 165 4.07 -16.18 -3.89
CA GLN A 165 3.05 -15.22 -4.29
C GLN A 165 3.62 -14.23 -5.32
N LEU A 166 2.93 -14.02 -6.42
CA LEU A 166 3.19 -12.91 -7.34
C LEU A 166 2.17 -11.81 -7.05
N ASN A 167 2.64 -10.59 -6.82
CA ASN A 167 1.84 -9.38 -6.69
C ASN A 167 2.15 -8.46 -7.87
N VAL A 168 1.11 -7.96 -8.53
CA VAL A 168 1.23 -7.10 -9.71
C VAL A 168 0.51 -5.80 -9.42
N SER A 169 1.24 -4.68 -9.36
CA SER A 169 0.67 -3.39 -9.02
C SER A 169 -0.36 -2.91 -10.04
N TRP A 170 -1.47 -2.35 -9.53
CA TRP A 170 -2.56 -1.72 -10.29
C TRP A 170 -2.58 -0.19 -10.10
N GLU A 171 -1.59 0.40 -9.40
CA GLU A 171 -1.65 1.77 -8.88
C GLU A 171 -1.74 2.88 -9.94
N ASN A 172 -1.36 2.64 -11.20
CA ASN A 172 -1.19 3.71 -12.21
C ASN A 172 -1.97 3.51 -13.52
N SER A 173 -2.70 2.41 -13.68
CA SER A 173 -3.49 2.20 -14.90
C SER A 173 -4.60 1.18 -14.72
N ASP A 174 -5.66 1.30 -15.51
CA ASP A 174 -6.71 0.29 -15.64
C ASP A 174 -6.21 -1.04 -16.26
N ASP A 175 -4.89 -1.22 -16.42
CA ASP A 175 -4.27 -2.36 -17.09
C ASP A 175 -2.94 -2.79 -16.46
N ILE A 176 -2.87 -4.04 -15.99
CA ILE A 176 -1.67 -4.62 -15.40
C ILE A 176 -0.65 -5.17 -16.42
N GLN A 177 -0.89 -5.05 -17.73
CA GLN A 177 -0.03 -5.69 -18.75
C GLN A 177 1.45 -5.29 -18.67
N GLN A 178 1.76 -4.03 -18.34
CA GLN A 178 3.13 -3.55 -18.24
C GLN A 178 3.87 -4.20 -17.05
N ALA A 179 3.24 -4.20 -15.87
CA ALA A 179 3.79 -4.87 -14.69
C ALA A 179 3.90 -6.38 -14.89
N LEU A 180 2.93 -7.01 -15.57
CA LEU A 180 3.05 -8.42 -15.98
C LEU A 180 4.27 -8.67 -16.87
N GLU A 181 4.57 -7.77 -17.80
CA GLU A 181 5.75 -7.90 -18.66
C GLU A 181 7.06 -7.82 -17.87
N VAL A 182 7.08 -7.05 -16.78
CA VAL A 182 8.20 -7.04 -15.83
C VAL A 182 8.37 -8.43 -15.20
N ALA A 183 7.30 -9.03 -14.72
CA ALA A 183 7.33 -10.41 -14.22
C ALA A 183 7.83 -11.39 -15.29
N ARG A 184 7.33 -11.34 -16.54
CA ARG A 184 7.79 -12.27 -17.59
C ARG A 184 9.30 -12.22 -17.79
N LYS A 185 9.90 -11.02 -17.79
CA LYS A 185 11.36 -10.85 -17.92
C LYS A 185 12.16 -11.37 -16.73
N LEU A 186 11.61 -11.29 -15.51
CA LEU A 186 12.20 -11.93 -14.34
C LEU A 186 12.19 -13.45 -14.50
N TRP A 187 11.06 -14.02 -14.93
CA TRP A 187 10.89 -15.46 -15.14
C TRP A 187 11.73 -16.04 -16.29
N GLU A 188 12.02 -15.26 -17.34
CA GLU A 188 12.92 -15.69 -18.42
C GLU A 188 14.32 -16.09 -17.92
N ASN A 189 14.79 -15.50 -16.83
CA ASN A 189 16.11 -15.77 -16.22
C ASN A 189 15.99 -16.05 -14.72
N GLU A 190 14.92 -16.75 -14.34
CA GLU A 190 14.52 -17.07 -12.95
C GLU A 190 15.68 -17.52 -12.06
N ALA A 191 16.41 -18.57 -12.45
CA ALA A 191 17.52 -19.11 -11.65
C ALA A 191 18.69 -18.12 -11.49
N GLU A 192 18.94 -17.26 -12.49
CA GLU A 192 19.96 -16.21 -12.39
C GLU A 192 19.52 -15.12 -11.41
N TRP A 193 18.25 -14.70 -11.50
CA TRP A 193 17.69 -13.72 -10.58
C TRP A 193 17.66 -14.23 -9.15
N ALA A 194 17.21 -15.46 -8.91
CA ALA A 194 17.22 -16.09 -7.59
C ALA A 194 18.63 -16.04 -6.96
N ALA A 195 19.64 -16.49 -7.71
CA ALA A 195 21.03 -16.44 -7.23
C ALA A 195 21.53 -15.00 -7.01
N ARG A 196 21.15 -14.04 -7.86
CA ARG A 196 21.53 -12.63 -7.70
C ARG A 196 20.93 -12.03 -6.44
N VAL A 197 19.64 -12.28 -6.18
CA VAL A 197 18.91 -11.81 -5.00
C VAL A 197 19.53 -12.36 -3.72
N ASP A 198 19.77 -13.67 -3.64
CA ASP A 198 20.42 -14.31 -2.48
C ASP A 198 21.81 -13.74 -2.17
N ASN A 199 22.63 -13.59 -3.22
CA ASN A 199 23.97 -13.04 -3.08
C ASN A 199 23.94 -11.57 -2.64
N PHE A 200 22.97 -10.82 -3.17
CA PHE A 200 22.81 -9.42 -2.82
C PHE A 200 22.37 -9.24 -1.37
N ALA A 201 21.37 -10.01 -0.91
CA ALA A 201 20.90 -10.01 0.48
C ALA A 201 22.06 -10.27 1.45
N VAL A 202 22.85 -11.33 1.23
CA VAL A 202 24.04 -11.61 2.03
C VAL A 202 25.03 -10.45 2.00
N SER A 203 25.32 -9.90 0.82
CA SER A 203 26.30 -8.82 0.70
C SER A 203 25.91 -7.54 1.44
N LYS A 204 24.61 -7.31 1.65
CA LYS A 204 24.07 -6.10 2.28
C LYS A 204 23.74 -6.28 3.75
N LEU A 205 23.27 -7.45 4.15
CA LEU A 205 22.62 -7.65 5.44
C LEU A 205 23.36 -8.62 6.37
N LEU A 206 24.34 -9.39 5.88
CA LEU A 206 25.06 -10.34 6.73
C LEU A 206 25.90 -9.66 7.82
N GLU A 207 26.57 -8.56 7.48
CA GLU A 207 27.35 -7.78 8.45
C GLU A 207 26.43 -7.22 9.53
N LEU A 208 25.30 -6.62 9.13
CA LEU A 208 24.29 -6.12 10.05
C LEU A 208 23.79 -7.22 10.99
N LYS A 209 23.45 -8.41 10.45
CA LYS A 209 23.05 -9.57 11.25
C LYS A 209 24.09 -9.87 12.33
N ASN A 210 25.34 -10.08 11.93
CA ASN A 210 26.40 -10.52 12.82
C ASN A 210 26.83 -9.47 13.84
N ASP A 211 26.61 -8.19 13.55
CA ASP A 211 27.02 -7.10 14.43
C ASP A 211 25.95 -6.70 15.45
N SER A 212 24.66 -6.85 15.11
CA SER A 212 23.57 -6.25 15.91
C SER A 212 22.37 -7.15 16.19
N TRP A 213 22.27 -8.32 15.55
CA TRP A 213 21.07 -9.18 15.63
C TRP A 213 21.37 -10.59 16.11
N LEU A 214 22.57 -10.85 16.64
CA LEU A 214 22.88 -12.11 17.32
C LEU A 214 22.33 -12.10 18.75
N ASP A 215 21.83 -13.24 19.21
CA ASP A 215 21.63 -13.46 20.64
C ASP A 215 22.98 -13.49 21.37
N GLU A 216 22.98 -13.29 22.70
CA GLU A 216 24.19 -13.19 23.54
C GLU A 216 25.21 -14.34 23.34
N ASN A 217 24.76 -15.50 22.86
CA ASN A 217 25.60 -16.67 22.62
C ASN A 217 25.38 -17.30 21.22
N GLU A 218 24.71 -16.61 20.30
CA GLU A 218 24.58 -17.10 18.91
C GLU A 218 25.94 -16.95 18.21
N PRO A 219 26.47 -18.01 17.58
CA PRO A 219 27.67 -17.88 16.74
C PRO A 219 27.36 -17.01 15.52
N GLN A 220 28.40 -16.40 14.94
CA GLN A 220 28.24 -15.66 13.69
C GLN A 220 27.66 -16.55 12.60
N VAL A 221 26.65 -16.03 11.92
CA VAL A 221 26.00 -16.64 10.78
C VAL A 221 26.94 -16.55 9.59
N THR A 222 27.12 -17.66 8.88
CA THR A 222 27.88 -17.72 7.63
C THR A 222 27.00 -17.32 6.42
N PRO A 223 27.60 -16.93 5.28
CA PRO A 223 26.85 -16.68 4.05
C PRO A 223 25.89 -17.81 3.65
N ASP A 224 26.32 -19.07 3.79
CA ASP A 224 25.52 -20.23 3.40
C ASP A 224 24.37 -20.46 4.37
N GLU A 225 24.58 -20.27 5.68
CA GLU A 225 23.51 -20.33 6.68
C GLU A 225 22.49 -19.20 6.51
N PHE A 226 22.96 -17.99 6.18
CA PHE A 226 22.07 -16.86 5.91
C PHE A 226 21.12 -17.17 4.76
N LYS A 227 21.65 -17.64 3.62
CA LYS A 227 20.84 -18.03 2.46
C LYS A 227 19.90 -19.20 2.76
N ALA A 228 20.35 -20.18 3.55
CA ALA A 228 19.54 -21.34 3.88
C ALA A 228 18.36 -21.03 4.82
N ARG A 229 18.43 -19.94 5.59
CA ARG A 229 17.33 -19.47 6.45
C ARG A 229 16.36 -18.57 5.69
N MET A 230 16.88 -17.76 4.77
CA MET A 230 16.06 -16.87 3.95
C MET A 230 15.15 -17.67 3.01
N THR A 231 13.84 -17.42 3.07
CA THR A 231 12.85 -18.12 2.24
C THR A 231 12.00 -17.12 1.47
N LEU A 232 12.03 -17.17 0.14
CA LEU A 232 11.22 -16.28 -0.70
C LEU A 232 9.72 -16.58 -0.50
N GLU A 233 8.95 -15.55 -0.20
CA GLU A 233 7.49 -15.65 0.01
C GLU A 233 6.72 -14.97 -1.11
N ALA A 234 7.16 -13.79 -1.54
CA ALA A 234 6.48 -13.02 -2.57
C ALA A 234 7.43 -12.25 -3.50
N ILE A 235 6.98 -12.03 -4.73
CA ILE A 235 7.59 -11.12 -5.70
C ILE A 235 6.54 -10.08 -6.06
N THR A 236 6.87 -8.80 -5.92
CA THR A 236 6.01 -7.68 -6.33
C THR A 236 6.61 -6.99 -7.53
N VAL A 237 5.81 -6.67 -8.55
CA VAL A 237 6.26 -5.99 -9.77
C VAL A 237 5.42 -4.75 -10.07
N TYR A 238 6.08 -3.73 -10.61
CA TYR A 238 5.48 -2.44 -10.95
C TYR A 238 5.59 -2.17 -12.46
N ASP A 239 4.81 -1.21 -12.96
CA ASP A 239 4.70 -0.94 -14.41
C ASP A 239 5.90 -0.20 -15.00
N ASP A 240 6.71 0.44 -14.16
CA ASP A 240 7.94 1.16 -14.50
C ASP A 240 9.21 0.30 -14.57
N GLY A 241 9.09 -1.00 -14.28
CA GLY A 241 10.21 -1.94 -14.28
C GLY A 241 10.78 -2.24 -12.90
N ASP A 242 10.28 -1.60 -11.85
CA ASP A 242 10.66 -1.90 -10.48
C ASP A 242 10.09 -3.24 -10.02
N PHE A 243 10.76 -3.84 -9.05
CA PHE A 243 10.33 -5.07 -8.40
C PHE A 243 10.89 -5.19 -6.98
N ASP A 244 10.18 -5.96 -6.16
CA ASP A 244 10.58 -6.33 -4.81
C ASP A 244 10.52 -7.84 -4.63
N PHE A 245 11.56 -8.41 -4.04
CA PHE A 245 11.57 -9.78 -3.53
C PHE A 245 11.43 -9.76 -2.00
N TRP A 246 10.40 -10.41 -1.50
CA TRP A 246 10.04 -10.47 -0.08
C TRP A 246 10.32 -11.86 0.47
N HIS A 247 11.22 -11.92 1.45
CA HIS A 247 11.60 -13.19 2.07
C HIS A 247 11.26 -13.17 3.56
N SER A 248 10.83 -14.32 4.07
CA SER A 248 10.96 -14.63 5.48
C SER A 248 12.44 -14.67 5.86
N ASP A 249 12.79 -14.05 6.97
CA ASP A 249 14.16 -14.01 7.48
C ASP A 249 14.62 -15.34 8.10
N GLY A 250 13.70 -16.27 8.39
CA GLY A 250 14.02 -17.51 9.11
C GLY A 250 14.73 -17.25 10.44
N ASP A 251 14.24 -16.28 11.22
CA ASP A 251 14.79 -15.81 12.51
C ASP A 251 16.18 -15.15 12.42
N LEU A 252 16.61 -14.68 11.24
CA LEU A 252 17.83 -13.87 11.13
C LEU A 252 17.66 -12.52 11.84
N PHE A 253 16.52 -11.86 11.66
CA PHE A 253 16.20 -10.52 12.14
C PHE A 253 14.93 -10.53 13.02
N TRP A 254 14.80 -11.54 13.88
CA TRP A 254 13.70 -11.67 14.87
C TRP A 254 12.29 -11.58 14.28
N GLY A 255 12.10 -12.11 13.06
CA GLY A 255 10.80 -12.18 12.40
C GLY A 255 10.45 -10.96 11.54
N HIS A 256 11.41 -10.06 11.30
CA HIS A 256 11.30 -9.07 10.23
C HIS A 256 11.29 -9.76 8.86
N ALA A 257 10.75 -9.10 7.84
CA ALA A 257 10.92 -9.54 6.46
C ALA A 257 12.30 -9.09 5.94
N ILE A 258 12.82 -9.79 4.92
CA ILE A 258 13.96 -9.31 4.13
C ILE A 258 13.43 -8.88 2.76
N GLN A 259 13.51 -7.59 2.47
CA GLN A 259 13.09 -7.00 1.21
C GLN A 259 14.31 -6.69 0.34
N ILE A 260 14.31 -7.16 -0.90
CA ILE A 260 15.32 -6.83 -1.90
C ILE A 260 14.65 -6.12 -3.08
N THR A 261 15.01 -4.87 -3.32
CA THR A 261 14.43 -4.00 -4.35
C THR A 261 15.38 -3.81 -5.52
N GLY A 262 14.83 -3.78 -6.73
CA GLY A 262 15.58 -3.42 -7.92
C GLY A 262 14.71 -2.99 -9.09
N ASN A 263 15.37 -2.65 -10.20
CA ASN A 263 14.75 -2.33 -11.47
C ASN A 263 15.33 -3.22 -12.56
N LEU A 264 14.53 -3.60 -13.56
CA LEU A 264 15.02 -4.44 -14.68
C LEU A 264 16.21 -3.84 -15.44
N THR A 265 16.30 -2.52 -15.51
CA THR A 265 17.36 -1.80 -16.22
C THR A 265 18.58 -1.55 -15.33
N GLU A 266 18.35 -1.16 -14.07
CA GLU A 266 19.43 -0.76 -13.15
C GLU A 266 19.99 -1.92 -12.33
N GLY A 267 19.26 -3.03 -12.23
CA GLY A 267 19.58 -4.18 -11.39
C GLY A 267 19.13 -4.01 -9.93
N LEU A 268 19.73 -4.78 -9.03
CA LEU A 268 19.42 -4.74 -7.60
C LEU A 268 20.03 -3.48 -6.96
N GLN A 269 19.21 -2.72 -6.23
CA GLN A 269 19.59 -1.41 -5.72
C GLN A 269 19.63 -1.38 -4.19
N TYR A 270 18.63 -1.95 -3.52
CA TYR A 270 18.45 -1.82 -2.07
C TYR A 270 18.08 -3.14 -1.40
N ALA A 271 18.43 -3.25 -0.12
CA ALA A 271 18.06 -4.36 0.74
C ALA A 271 17.69 -3.79 2.11
N ASP A 272 16.56 -4.22 2.65
CA ASP A 272 16.03 -3.73 3.93
C ASP A 272 15.45 -4.87 4.77
N ILE A 273 15.17 -4.57 6.04
CA ILE A 273 14.56 -5.48 7.01
C ILE A 273 13.26 -4.91 7.60
N PRO A 274 12.21 -4.69 6.77
CA PRO A 274 10.94 -4.12 7.23
C PRO A 274 10.24 -5.08 8.20
N GLY A 275 9.71 -4.53 9.29
CA GLY A 275 9.05 -5.28 10.38
C GLY A 275 8.86 -4.46 11.63
#